data_AF-A0A3L7UH86-F1
#
_entry.id   AF-A0A3L7UH86-F1
#
_cell.length_a   1.000
_cell.length_b   1.000
_cell.length_c   1.000
_cell.angle_alpha   90.00
_cell.angle_beta   90.00
_cell.angle_gamma   90.00
#
_symmetry.space_group_name_H-M   'P 1'
#
loop_
_entity.id
_entity.type
_entity.pdbx_description
1 polymer ?
#
loop_
_entity_poly.entity_id
_entity_poly.type
_entity_poly.pdbx_seq_one_letter_code
_entity_poly.pdbx_strand_id
1 'polypeptide(L)'
;MGAVYDEFQRELAAVRNASVNNPRRELIQLFLLALEREELVSISYRESLMQQRIATMPIADDFKQLLRHALIWIWKDEEMHTVYIRGAILKLGGWRLRTQAFLTQAAGGIGGWAGSVLQHSRWSRAPVSRLIATLITAIGGLFGKVPRDVRQQLQFGSFRNFCVFNIDAEQTAAVCWYRIAELAASQPDLHKQLARDFKRVAIDEDRHCKVFEILASGLTNDDTLAERQTVESLIEQIREVGSEFLPRELRRITDTENPIGSGQQVYVLRAGQEDEKRLLFKRLLDECGLREAIRRRAEFLNQPISQLKIAIKPTFMLGYHRKDLSPLTDIELIEDLAAYVREFGCSDIALVEGRNIYDQFFQHRTVREVADYFDIRSENYRIVDTEEDQVQHQYSRGMAQYTIAKSWRDADFRISFPKLRSHPIEMALLCVGNIEWVGGRCHEYLFLERQADRATAVMMLLNDFPPHFGVVDAFQNIPDGLVGVMGCRKPIHPLRFYAGPDALAVDRVALNHLGVKQFETSSILRSTVQWFGGATNQIEVRGVDSPIQNWRGPYHNELRSLLSIMAYPIYVMGSGRGSLFVPEMDLDAFPLRSREGWLLKTTRRAVRWLLGLNVPNQSL
;
A
#
# COMPACT_ATOMS: atom_id res chain seq x y z
N MET A 1 -18.21 32.01 9.87
CA MET A 1 -17.08 31.16 10.29
C MET A 1 -17.22 30.99 11.80
N GLY A 2 -17.18 29.76 12.31
CA GLY A 2 -17.21 29.48 13.75
C GLY A 2 -18.53 28.94 14.35
N ALA A 3 -19.67 28.96 13.64
CA ALA A 3 -20.93 28.48 14.20
C ALA A 3 -20.91 26.97 14.51
N VAL A 4 -20.31 26.18 13.62
CA VAL A 4 -20.10 24.72 13.81
C VAL A 4 -19.11 24.47 14.94
N TYR A 5 -18.04 25.28 15.01
CA TYR A 5 -17.04 25.19 16.07
C TYR A 5 -17.62 25.50 17.46
N ASP A 6 -18.41 26.56 17.59
CA ASP A 6 -19.04 26.97 18.85
C ASP A 6 -20.12 25.96 19.33
N GLU A 7 -20.83 25.33 18.40
CA GLU A 7 -21.73 24.21 18.70
C GLU A 7 -20.93 23.00 19.20
N PHE A 8 -19.85 22.65 18.52
CA PHE A 8 -19.00 21.54 18.90
C PHE A 8 -18.34 21.75 20.27
N GLN A 9 -17.86 22.95 20.59
CA GLN A 9 -17.33 23.27 21.92
C GLN A 9 -18.36 23.04 23.03
N ARG A 10 -19.65 23.33 22.76
CA ARG A 10 -20.74 23.02 23.69
C ARG A 10 -20.99 21.52 23.81
N GLU A 11 -20.96 20.77 22.71
CA GLU A 11 -21.07 19.30 22.71
C GLU A 11 -19.91 18.67 23.51
N LEU A 12 -18.68 19.11 23.26
CA LEU A 12 -17.48 18.67 23.97
C LEU A 12 -17.57 18.99 25.47
N ALA A 13 -18.03 20.18 25.84
CA ALA A 13 -18.27 20.54 27.23
C ALA A 13 -19.35 19.65 27.88
N ALA A 14 -20.42 19.31 27.15
CA ALA A 14 -21.45 18.39 27.63
C ALA A 14 -20.89 16.97 27.87
N VAL A 15 -20.06 16.46 26.95
CA VAL A 15 -19.37 15.16 27.10
C VAL A 15 -18.45 15.17 28.33
N ARG A 16 -17.67 16.25 28.51
CA ARG A 16 -16.82 16.45 29.70
C ARG A 16 -17.63 16.42 30.99
N ASN A 17 -18.72 17.19 31.03
CA ASN A 17 -19.60 17.27 32.20
C ASN A 17 -20.28 15.92 32.52
N ALA A 18 -20.69 15.17 31.49
CA ALA A 18 -21.33 13.85 31.65
C ALA A 18 -20.35 12.74 32.11
N SER A 19 -19.05 12.97 31.91
CA SER A 19 -17.98 12.02 32.24
C SER A 19 -17.05 12.51 33.35
N VAL A 20 -17.49 13.48 34.16
CA VAL A 20 -16.76 13.97 35.32
C VAL A 20 -16.33 12.80 36.21
N ASN A 21 -15.03 12.74 36.52
CA ASN A 21 -14.36 11.67 37.28
C ASN A 21 -14.29 10.30 36.58
N ASN A 22 -14.61 10.20 35.29
CA ASN A 22 -14.47 8.97 34.50
C ASN A 22 -13.78 9.24 33.15
N PRO A 23 -12.45 9.44 33.14
CA PRO A 23 -11.69 9.78 31.93
C PRO A 23 -11.78 8.70 30.85
N ARG A 24 -11.95 7.43 31.23
CA ARG A 24 -12.11 6.31 30.28
C ARG A 24 -13.45 6.36 29.56
N ARG A 25 -14.52 6.75 30.25
CA ARG A 25 -15.84 6.96 29.64
C ARG A 25 -15.81 8.15 28.69
N GLU A 26 -15.16 9.25 29.10
CA GLU A 26 -14.95 10.43 28.25
C GLU A 26 -14.22 10.02 26.97
N LEU A 27 -13.09 9.32 27.09
CA LEU A 27 -12.28 8.84 25.97
C LEU A 27 -13.09 8.00 24.97
N ILE A 28 -13.94 7.08 25.45
CA ILE A 28 -14.79 6.25 24.58
C ILE A 28 -15.83 7.08 23.84
N GLN A 29 -16.47 8.05 24.51
CA GLN A 29 -17.44 8.93 23.87
C GLN A 29 -16.78 9.81 22.80
N LEU A 30 -15.59 10.33 23.10
CA LEU A 30 -14.82 11.12 22.14
C LEU A 30 -14.35 10.29 20.95
N PHE A 31 -14.01 9.01 21.10
CA PHE A 31 -13.69 8.15 19.96
C PHE A 31 -14.86 7.96 19.01
N LEU A 32 -16.09 7.82 19.52
CA LEU A 32 -17.28 7.71 18.69
C LEU A 32 -17.57 9.02 17.96
N LEU A 33 -17.42 10.15 18.67
CA LEU A 33 -17.58 11.48 18.10
C LEU A 33 -16.54 11.75 17.01
N ALA A 34 -15.27 11.44 17.26
CA ALA A 34 -14.21 11.58 16.28
C ALA A 34 -14.44 10.67 15.05
N LEU A 35 -14.81 9.40 15.26
CA LEU A 35 -15.12 8.48 14.17
C LEU A 35 -16.27 9.00 13.27
N GLU A 36 -17.32 9.59 13.86
CA GLU A 36 -18.40 10.20 13.10
C GLU A 36 -17.90 11.36 12.23
N ARG A 37 -16.99 12.20 12.74
CA ARG A 37 -16.44 13.34 12.01
C ARG A 37 -15.53 12.92 10.87
N GLU A 38 -14.62 11.99 11.14
CA GLU A 38 -13.72 11.35 10.15
C GLU A 38 -14.54 10.67 9.02
N GLU A 39 -15.63 9.98 9.38
CA GLU A 39 -16.54 9.39 8.39
C GLU A 39 -17.29 10.46 7.59
N LEU A 40 -17.75 11.54 8.20
CA LEU A 40 -18.41 12.65 7.51
C LEU A 40 -17.48 13.31 6.49
N VAL A 41 -16.24 13.59 6.87
CA VAL A 41 -15.20 14.14 5.99
C VAL A 41 -14.90 13.13 4.88
N SER A 42 -14.64 11.86 5.17
CA SER A 42 -14.37 10.86 4.11
C SER A 42 -15.52 10.71 3.08
N ILE A 43 -16.78 10.93 3.50
CA ILE A 43 -17.97 10.84 2.62
C ILE A 43 -18.19 12.11 1.80
N SER A 44 -17.90 13.30 2.33
CA SER A 44 -18.00 14.56 1.56
C SER A 44 -16.94 14.67 0.46
N TYR A 45 -15.85 13.89 0.56
CA TYR A 45 -14.69 13.90 -0.35
C TYR A 45 -14.72 12.74 -1.36
N ARG A 46 -15.86 12.45 -1.99
CA ARG A 46 -15.83 11.51 -3.12
C ARG A 46 -14.91 12.07 -4.21
N GLU A 47 -13.74 11.44 -4.37
CA GLU A 47 -12.67 11.83 -5.29
C GLU A 47 -13.20 12.16 -6.69
N SER A 48 -14.13 11.33 -7.21
CA SER A 48 -14.76 11.54 -8.51
C SER A 48 -15.62 12.79 -8.62
N LEU A 49 -16.33 13.19 -7.56
CA LEU A 49 -17.14 14.42 -7.54
C LEU A 49 -16.26 15.66 -7.44
N MET A 50 -15.20 15.62 -6.63
CA MET A 50 -14.25 16.72 -6.50
C MET A 50 -13.43 16.92 -7.78
N GLN A 51 -12.97 15.85 -8.43
CA GLN A 51 -12.27 15.94 -9.71
C GLN A 51 -13.14 16.59 -10.79
N GLN A 52 -14.42 16.21 -10.89
CA GLN A 52 -15.36 16.81 -11.84
C GLN A 52 -15.57 18.30 -11.56
N ARG A 53 -15.77 18.67 -10.29
CA ARG A 53 -15.94 20.06 -9.89
C ARG A 53 -14.71 20.91 -10.22
N ILE A 54 -13.53 20.47 -9.82
CA ILE A 54 -12.28 21.18 -10.08
C ILE A 54 -12.02 21.31 -11.59
N ALA A 55 -12.38 20.30 -12.38
CA ALA A 55 -12.26 20.36 -13.83
C ALA A 55 -13.08 21.50 -14.46
N THR A 56 -14.23 21.84 -13.87
CA THR A 56 -15.12 22.91 -14.35
C THR A 56 -14.79 24.30 -13.82
N MET A 57 -13.86 24.44 -12.87
CA MET A 57 -13.51 25.74 -12.30
C MET A 57 -12.80 26.63 -13.34
N PRO A 58 -13.09 27.95 -13.39
CA PRO A 58 -12.51 28.90 -14.33
C PRO A 58 -11.09 29.35 -13.91
N ILE A 59 -10.20 28.38 -13.71
CA ILE A 59 -8.82 28.58 -13.29
C ILE A 59 -7.87 27.81 -14.23
N ALA A 60 -6.59 28.17 -14.20
CA ALA A 60 -5.55 27.52 -14.98
C ALA A 60 -5.34 26.05 -14.54
N ASP A 61 -4.90 25.19 -15.47
CA ASP A 61 -4.83 23.74 -15.25
C ASP A 61 -3.74 23.33 -14.25
N ASP A 62 -2.66 24.10 -14.16
CA ASP A 62 -1.64 23.98 -13.13
C ASP A 62 -2.23 24.17 -11.72
N PHE A 63 -3.10 25.17 -11.56
CA PHE A 63 -3.79 25.39 -10.29
C PHE A 63 -4.83 24.30 -10.00
N LYS A 64 -5.54 23.80 -11.01
CA LYS A 64 -6.42 22.62 -10.84
C LYS A 64 -5.65 21.39 -10.39
N GLN A 65 -4.43 21.18 -10.90
CA GLN A 65 -3.57 20.07 -10.48
C GLN A 65 -3.13 20.24 -9.02
N LEU A 66 -2.73 21.45 -8.61
CA LEU A 66 -2.42 21.77 -7.22
C LEU A 66 -3.60 21.47 -6.28
N LEU A 67 -4.80 21.97 -6.62
CA LEU A 67 -6.02 21.73 -5.83
C LEU A 67 -6.35 20.25 -5.70
N ARG A 68 -6.34 19.52 -6.82
CA ARG A 68 -6.62 18.07 -6.82
C ARG A 68 -5.64 17.32 -5.93
N HIS A 69 -4.36 17.63 -6.04
CA HIS A 69 -3.32 16.94 -5.30
C HIS A 69 -3.41 17.22 -3.80
N ALA A 70 -3.57 18.48 -3.40
CA ALA A 70 -3.74 18.85 -1.99
C ALA A 70 -4.95 18.14 -1.35
N LEU A 71 -6.10 18.12 -2.04
CA LEU A 71 -7.32 17.46 -1.54
C LEU A 71 -7.21 15.93 -1.48
N ILE A 72 -6.55 15.30 -2.46
CA ILE A 72 -6.30 13.86 -2.43
C ILE A 72 -5.49 13.51 -1.19
N TRP A 73 -4.51 14.35 -0.83
CA TRP A 73 -3.68 14.14 0.35
C TRP A 73 -4.44 14.28 1.66
N ILE A 74 -5.21 15.36 1.84
CA ILE A 74 -6.06 15.52 3.02
C ILE A 74 -6.98 14.30 3.17
N TRP A 75 -7.67 13.91 2.09
CA TRP A 75 -8.53 12.72 2.12
C TRP A 75 -7.80 11.42 2.49
N LYS A 76 -6.52 11.29 2.14
CA LYS A 76 -5.72 10.11 2.51
C LYS A 76 -5.39 10.08 3.98
N ASP A 77 -5.07 11.23 4.56
CA ASP A 77 -4.83 11.35 6.00
C ASP A 77 -6.12 10.99 6.77
N GLU A 78 -7.28 11.51 6.36
CA GLU A 78 -8.60 11.13 6.93
C GLU A 78 -8.91 9.61 6.82
N GLU A 79 -8.59 8.99 5.69
CA GLU A 79 -8.76 7.54 5.52
C GLU A 79 -7.87 6.76 6.50
N MET A 80 -6.63 7.21 6.70
CA MET A 80 -5.69 6.63 7.65
C MET A 80 -6.15 6.81 9.10
N HIS A 81 -6.58 8.03 9.48
CA HIS A 81 -7.13 8.34 10.79
C HIS A 81 -8.31 7.41 11.09
N THR A 82 -9.28 7.36 10.19
CA THR A 82 -10.45 6.47 10.30
C THR A 82 -10.06 5.00 10.55
N VAL A 83 -9.12 4.44 9.78
CA VAL A 83 -8.66 3.04 9.95
C VAL A 83 -7.99 2.86 11.31
N TYR A 84 -7.14 3.80 11.70
CA TYR A 84 -6.41 3.76 12.95
C TYR A 84 -7.33 3.77 14.18
N ILE A 85 -8.30 4.69 14.20
CA ILE A 85 -9.25 4.87 15.30
C ILE A 85 -10.11 3.62 15.47
N ARG A 86 -10.61 3.06 14.36
CA ARG A 86 -11.37 1.80 14.39
C ARG A 86 -10.54 0.67 14.99
N GLY A 87 -9.28 0.52 14.57
CA GLY A 87 -8.37 -0.47 15.14
C GLY A 87 -8.08 -0.22 16.63
N ALA A 88 -7.90 1.03 17.04
CA ALA A 88 -7.73 1.41 18.45
C ALA A 88 -8.98 1.08 19.28
N ILE A 89 -10.18 1.39 18.79
CA ILE A 89 -11.46 1.04 19.41
C ILE A 89 -11.58 -0.48 19.60
N LEU A 90 -11.22 -1.28 18.59
CA LEU A 90 -11.27 -2.75 18.71
C LEU A 90 -10.32 -3.27 19.79
N LYS A 91 -9.11 -2.69 19.92
CA LYS A 91 -8.13 -3.07 20.94
C LYS A 91 -8.56 -2.63 22.35
N LEU A 92 -9.09 -1.41 22.50
CA LEU A 92 -9.38 -0.77 23.79
C LEU A 92 -10.80 -1.01 24.33
N GLY A 93 -11.76 -1.31 23.44
CA GLY A 93 -13.19 -1.38 23.75
C GLY A 93 -13.63 -2.68 24.43
N GLY A 94 -14.65 -2.58 25.31
CA GLY A 94 -15.38 -3.74 25.83
C GLY A 94 -16.21 -4.42 24.74
N TRP A 95 -16.75 -5.61 25.03
CA TRP A 95 -17.48 -6.47 24.07
C TRP A 95 -18.50 -5.72 23.19
N ARG A 96 -19.31 -4.81 23.78
CA ARG A 96 -20.33 -4.04 23.05
C ARG A 96 -19.73 -3.09 21.99
N LEU A 97 -18.64 -2.38 22.31
CA LEU A 97 -17.96 -1.48 21.36
C LEU A 97 -17.31 -2.28 20.23
N ARG A 98 -16.72 -3.45 20.57
CA ARG A 98 -16.14 -4.36 19.58
C ARG A 98 -17.19 -4.86 18.59
N THR A 99 -18.37 -5.26 19.07
CA THR A 99 -19.47 -5.71 18.20
C THR A 99 -19.98 -4.59 17.29
N GLN A 100 -20.11 -3.36 17.80
CA GLN A 100 -20.58 -2.23 17.00
C GLN A 100 -19.56 -1.80 15.93
N ALA A 101 -18.27 -1.73 16.29
CA ALA A 101 -17.20 -1.45 15.33
C ALA A 101 -17.09 -2.54 14.26
N PHE A 102 -17.18 -3.82 14.66
CA PHE A 102 -17.18 -4.96 13.76
C PHE A 102 -18.37 -4.94 12.78
N LEU A 103 -19.59 -4.66 13.25
CA LEU A 103 -20.77 -4.58 12.39
C LEU A 103 -20.68 -3.44 11.38
N THR A 104 -20.13 -2.29 11.79
CA THR A 104 -19.93 -1.14 10.91
C THR A 104 -18.86 -1.43 9.85
N GLN A 105 -17.78 -2.13 10.22
CA GLN A 105 -16.73 -2.57 9.31
C GLN A 105 -17.22 -3.63 8.31
N ALA A 106 -18.01 -4.60 8.78
CA ALA A 106 -18.64 -5.59 7.92
C ALA A 106 -19.57 -4.92 6.91
N ALA A 107 -20.42 -3.98 7.35
CA ALA A 107 -21.31 -3.23 6.48
C ALA A 107 -20.56 -2.37 5.45
N GLY A 108 -19.48 -1.67 5.86
CA GLY A 108 -18.66 -0.86 4.97
C GLY A 108 -17.86 -1.67 3.95
N GLY A 109 -17.24 -2.78 4.37
CA GLY A 109 -16.50 -3.68 3.48
C GLY A 109 -17.41 -4.39 2.48
N ILE A 110 -18.60 -4.82 2.91
CA ILE A 110 -19.61 -5.45 2.06
C ILE A 110 -20.25 -4.42 1.11
N GLY A 111 -20.49 -3.18 1.57
CA GLY A 111 -21.01 -2.08 0.75
C GLY A 111 -20.01 -1.60 -0.30
N GLY A 112 -18.73 -1.44 0.06
CA GLY A 112 -17.65 -1.09 -0.87
C GLY A 112 -17.40 -2.18 -1.92
N TRP A 113 -17.49 -3.45 -1.51
CA TRP A 113 -17.47 -4.60 -2.41
C TRP A 113 -18.64 -4.59 -3.40
N ALA A 114 -19.87 -4.40 -2.92
CA ALA A 114 -21.05 -4.34 -3.77
C ALA A 114 -21.00 -3.17 -4.76
N GLY A 115 -20.53 -2.00 -4.31
CA GLY A 115 -20.32 -0.82 -5.15
C GLY A 115 -19.27 -1.04 -6.26
N SER A 116 -18.13 -1.63 -5.93
CA SER A 116 -17.06 -1.97 -6.89
C SER A 116 -17.53 -2.95 -7.97
N VAL A 117 -18.26 -4.01 -7.59
CA VAL A 117 -18.84 -4.98 -8.54
C VAL A 117 -19.87 -4.33 -9.47
N LEU A 118 -20.71 -3.43 -8.93
CA LEU A 118 -21.71 -2.70 -9.73
C LEU A 118 -21.10 -1.68 -10.70
N GLN A 119 -19.94 -1.10 -10.36
CA GLN A 119 -19.23 -0.10 -11.16
C GLN A 119 -18.32 -0.71 -12.23
N HIS A 120 -17.69 -1.86 -11.98
CA HIS A 120 -16.65 -2.42 -12.87
C HIS A 120 -17.10 -3.62 -13.71
N SER A 121 -18.26 -4.23 -13.43
CA SER A 121 -18.77 -5.38 -14.18
C SER A 121 -20.03 -5.06 -14.99
N ARG A 122 -19.95 -5.20 -16.32
CA ARG A 122 -21.10 -5.10 -17.23
C ARG A 122 -22.01 -6.33 -17.05
N TRP A 123 -23.33 -6.17 -17.18
CA TRP A 123 -24.29 -7.27 -16.99
C TRP A 123 -24.03 -8.46 -17.94
N SER A 124 -23.52 -8.18 -19.14
CA SER A 124 -23.10 -9.17 -20.13
C SER A 124 -21.81 -9.93 -19.79
N ARG A 125 -21.12 -9.59 -18.70
CA ARG A 125 -19.83 -10.19 -18.29
C ARG A 125 -19.77 -10.66 -16.83
N ALA A 126 -20.83 -10.47 -16.02
CA ALA A 126 -20.91 -10.99 -14.65
C ALA A 126 -22.35 -10.89 -14.06
N PRO A 127 -23.33 -11.65 -14.60
CA PRO A 127 -24.74 -11.52 -14.18
C PRO A 127 -25.01 -11.96 -12.74
N VAL A 128 -24.33 -13.01 -12.26
CA VAL A 128 -24.50 -13.56 -10.90
C VAL A 128 -23.92 -12.61 -9.85
N SER A 129 -22.74 -12.04 -10.10
CA SER A 129 -22.09 -11.09 -9.19
C SER A 129 -22.91 -9.81 -9.00
N ARG A 130 -23.55 -9.29 -10.06
CA ARG A 130 -24.47 -8.13 -9.96
C ARG A 130 -25.72 -8.46 -9.15
N LEU A 131 -26.30 -9.66 -9.29
CA LEU A 131 -27.48 -10.07 -8.53
C LEU A 131 -27.20 -10.08 -7.02
N ILE A 132 -26.06 -10.65 -6.60
CA ILE A 132 -25.63 -10.71 -5.20
C ILE A 132 -25.32 -9.30 -4.66
N ALA A 133 -24.60 -8.48 -5.42
CA ALA A 133 -24.30 -7.09 -5.03
C ALA A 133 -25.58 -6.23 -4.90
N THR A 134 -26.60 -6.49 -5.74
CA THR A 134 -27.89 -5.78 -5.69
C THR A 134 -28.70 -6.17 -4.45
N LEU A 135 -28.75 -7.46 -4.12
CA LEU A 135 -29.38 -7.96 -2.89
C LEU A 135 -28.74 -7.36 -1.63
N ILE A 136 -27.41 -7.28 -1.60
CA ILE A 136 -26.65 -6.69 -0.50
C ILE A 136 -26.87 -5.16 -0.40
N THR A 137 -26.91 -4.45 -1.53
CA THR A 137 -27.17 -3.00 -1.56
C THR A 137 -28.60 -2.67 -1.11
N ALA A 138 -29.57 -3.52 -1.47
CA ALA A 138 -30.95 -3.40 -1.01
C ALA A 138 -31.08 -3.57 0.53
N ILE A 139 -30.27 -4.44 1.13
CA ILE A 139 -30.18 -4.60 2.59
C ILE A 139 -29.48 -3.39 3.23
N GLY A 140 -28.44 -2.82 2.60
CA GLY A 140 -27.75 -1.63 3.10
C GLY A 140 -28.59 -0.35 3.06
N GLY A 141 -29.47 -0.20 2.06
CA GLY A 141 -30.39 0.94 1.94
C GLY A 141 -31.43 1.04 3.06
N LEU A 142 -31.73 -0.08 3.74
CA LEU A 142 -32.65 -0.13 4.87
C LEU A 142 -32.08 0.47 6.17
N PHE A 143 -30.75 0.68 6.28
CA PHE A 143 -30.07 1.16 7.50
C PHE A 143 -29.60 2.64 7.44
N GLY A 144 -30.26 3.45 6.61
CA GLY A 144 -30.00 4.88 6.32
C GLY A 144 -29.06 5.67 7.25
N LYS A 145 -27.98 6.21 6.68
CA LYS A 145 -27.11 7.20 7.34
C LYS A 145 -26.70 8.34 6.40
N VAL A 146 -27.44 9.44 6.46
CA VAL A 146 -26.94 10.82 6.24
C VAL A 146 -27.83 11.76 7.07
N PRO A 147 -27.30 12.45 8.10
CA PRO A 147 -28.03 13.45 8.88
C PRO A 147 -28.67 14.53 8.00
N ARG A 148 -29.84 15.04 8.38
CA ARG A 148 -30.60 16.02 7.57
C ARG A 148 -29.87 17.36 7.41
N ASP A 149 -29.04 17.74 8.38
CA ASP A 149 -28.32 19.01 8.39
C ASP A 149 -27.13 19.02 7.41
N VAL A 150 -26.44 17.88 7.27
CA VAL A 150 -25.41 17.65 6.23
C VAL A 150 -26.02 17.73 4.83
N ARG A 151 -27.29 17.34 4.68
CA ARG A 151 -28.01 17.33 3.40
C ARG A 151 -28.38 18.75 2.92
N GLN A 152 -28.48 19.73 3.82
CA GLN A 152 -28.74 21.13 3.47
C GLN A 152 -27.45 21.90 3.15
N GLN A 153 -26.31 21.55 3.76
CA GLN A 153 -25.01 22.18 3.47
C GLN A 153 -24.27 21.57 2.27
N LEU A 154 -24.70 20.39 1.79
CA LEU A 154 -24.27 19.81 0.51
C LEU A 154 -24.95 20.46 -0.72
N GLN A 155 -25.72 21.54 -0.53
CA GLN A 155 -26.22 22.34 -1.65
C GLN A 155 -25.08 23.20 -2.23
N PHE A 156 -24.85 23.06 -3.54
CA PHE A 156 -23.81 23.67 -4.38
C PHE A 156 -23.52 25.17 -4.08
N GLY A 157 -22.63 25.46 -3.12
CA GLY A 157 -21.97 26.75 -2.98
C GLY A 157 -20.65 26.81 -3.78
N SER A 158 -19.90 27.92 -3.69
CA SER A 158 -18.55 28.04 -4.27
C SER A 158 -17.55 27.07 -3.63
N PHE A 159 -16.46 26.74 -4.32
CA PHE A 159 -15.37 25.93 -3.79
C PHE A 159 -14.68 26.64 -2.63
N ARG A 160 -14.64 27.97 -2.64
CA ARG A 160 -14.26 28.76 -1.47
C ARG A 160 -15.13 28.45 -0.25
N ASN A 161 -16.46 28.42 -0.40
CA ASN A 161 -17.37 28.09 0.71
C ASN A 161 -17.17 26.65 1.19
N PHE A 162 -16.85 25.73 0.28
CA PHE A 162 -16.42 24.38 0.64
C PHE A 162 -15.16 24.40 1.50
N CYS A 163 -14.12 25.15 1.13
CA CYS A 163 -12.91 25.26 1.94
C CYS A 163 -13.22 25.88 3.32
N VAL A 164 -14.02 26.95 3.38
CA VAL A 164 -14.44 27.58 4.65
C VAL A 164 -15.19 26.64 5.56
N PHE A 165 -16.08 25.81 5.02
CA PHE A 165 -16.76 24.78 5.80
C PHE A 165 -15.76 23.76 6.38
N ASN A 166 -14.78 23.34 5.59
CA ASN A 166 -13.79 22.38 6.06
C ASN A 166 -12.83 22.98 7.10
N ILE A 167 -12.49 24.28 7.04
CA ILE A 167 -11.73 24.95 8.12
C ILE A 167 -12.44 24.73 9.47
N ASP A 168 -13.75 25.01 9.53
CA ASP A 168 -14.52 24.81 10.76
C ASP A 168 -14.54 23.31 11.15
N ALA A 169 -14.65 22.40 10.18
CA ALA A 169 -14.64 20.95 10.44
C ALA A 169 -13.29 20.46 11.01
N GLU A 170 -12.17 20.81 10.38
CA GLU A 170 -10.82 20.42 10.82
C GLU A 170 -10.51 20.99 12.21
N GLN A 171 -10.91 22.23 12.51
CA GLN A 171 -10.76 22.81 13.84
C GLN A 171 -11.52 22.03 14.92
N THR A 172 -12.73 21.53 14.60
CA THR A 172 -13.49 20.68 15.55
C THR A 172 -12.81 19.33 15.75
N ALA A 173 -12.30 18.71 14.68
CA ALA A 173 -11.56 17.46 14.76
C ALA A 173 -10.28 17.61 15.59
N ALA A 174 -9.48 18.65 15.33
CA ALA A 174 -8.24 18.95 16.07
C ALA A 174 -8.48 19.08 17.58
N VAL A 175 -9.48 19.86 17.99
CA VAL A 175 -9.83 20.03 19.42
C VAL A 175 -10.24 18.70 20.06
N CYS A 176 -11.03 17.88 19.34
CA CYS A 176 -11.41 16.55 19.79
C CYS A 176 -10.16 15.68 20.03
N TRP A 177 -9.26 15.64 19.05
CA TRP A 177 -8.04 14.84 19.07
C TRP A 177 -7.05 15.27 20.15
N TYR A 178 -6.86 16.58 20.36
CA TYR A 178 -6.05 17.08 21.46
C TYR A 178 -6.57 16.61 22.82
N ARG A 179 -7.90 16.61 23.01
CA ARG A 179 -8.50 16.11 24.26
C ARG A 179 -8.35 14.59 24.39
N ILE A 180 -8.54 13.84 23.32
CA ILE A 180 -8.31 12.39 23.30
C ILE A 180 -6.86 12.07 23.68
N ALA A 181 -5.89 12.80 23.10
CA ALA A 181 -4.47 12.63 23.40
C ALA A 181 -4.12 12.97 24.85
N GLU A 182 -4.68 14.06 25.39
CA GLU A 182 -4.54 14.46 26.80
C GLU A 182 -5.06 13.38 27.75
N LEU A 183 -6.30 12.91 27.52
CA LEU A 183 -6.89 11.84 28.30
C LEU A 183 -6.04 10.57 28.21
N ALA A 184 -5.63 10.17 27.01
CA ALA A 184 -4.82 8.98 26.81
C ALA A 184 -3.47 9.06 27.54
N ALA A 185 -2.82 10.22 27.55
CA ALA A 185 -1.57 10.43 28.26
C ALA A 185 -1.72 10.39 29.79
N SER A 186 -2.90 10.74 30.31
CA SER A 186 -3.22 10.69 31.74
C SER A 186 -3.55 9.28 32.26
N GLN A 187 -3.80 8.31 31.37
CA GLN A 187 -4.16 6.95 31.74
C GLN A 187 -2.91 6.05 31.84
N PRO A 188 -2.54 5.53 33.02
CA PRO A 188 -1.34 4.72 33.19
C PRO A 188 -1.44 3.33 32.54
N ASP A 189 -2.66 2.83 32.25
CA ASP A 189 -2.91 1.56 31.59
C ASP A 189 -2.87 1.65 30.05
N LEU A 190 -2.79 2.86 29.48
CA LEU A 190 -2.68 3.06 28.05
C LEU A 190 -1.21 3.18 27.61
N HIS A 191 -0.89 2.55 26.49
CA HIS A 191 0.47 2.58 25.95
C HIS A 191 0.85 4.00 25.50
N LYS A 192 2.03 4.49 25.89
CA LYS A 192 2.49 5.87 25.57
C LYS A 192 2.50 6.18 24.08
N GLN A 193 2.72 5.17 23.22
CA GLN A 193 2.67 5.34 21.77
C GLN A 193 1.27 5.78 21.30
N LEU A 194 0.22 5.22 21.89
CA LEU A 194 -1.16 5.52 21.53
C LEU A 194 -1.48 7.02 21.71
N ALA A 195 -1.04 7.61 22.82
CA ALA A 195 -1.21 9.03 23.08
C ALA A 195 -0.41 9.91 22.10
N ARG A 196 0.78 9.45 21.67
CA ARG A 196 1.57 10.14 20.64
C ARG A 196 0.88 10.10 19.28
N ASP A 197 0.28 8.97 18.94
CA ASP A 197 -0.44 8.82 17.67
C ASP A 197 -1.69 9.70 17.65
N PHE A 198 -2.47 9.77 18.74
CA PHE A 198 -3.60 10.71 18.81
C PHE A 198 -3.17 12.17 18.73
N LYS A 199 -2.02 12.51 19.33
CA LYS A 199 -1.46 13.86 19.19
C LYS A 199 -1.02 14.13 17.75
N ARG A 200 -0.52 13.11 17.04
CA ARG A 200 -0.15 13.22 15.63
C ARG A 200 -1.38 13.51 14.77
N VAL A 201 -2.48 12.76 14.96
CA VAL A 201 -3.76 13.03 14.27
C VAL A 201 -4.19 14.48 14.47
N ALA A 202 -4.16 14.99 15.72
CA ALA A 202 -4.49 16.40 15.99
C ALA A 202 -3.62 17.41 15.20
N ILE A 203 -2.33 17.11 15.03
CA ILE A 203 -1.40 17.94 14.25
C ILE A 203 -1.69 17.84 12.76
N ASP A 204 -2.08 16.67 12.27
CA ASP A 204 -2.48 16.48 10.88
C ASP A 204 -3.75 17.30 10.58
N GLU A 205 -4.74 17.34 11.49
CA GLU A 205 -5.92 18.24 11.36
C GLU A 205 -5.55 19.72 11.32
N ASP A 206 -4.60 20.16 12.16
CA ASP A 206 -4.11 21.55 12.13
C ASP A 206 -3.48 21.89 10.76
N ARG A 207 -2.84 20.91 10.11
CA ARG A 207 -2.25 21.10 8.76
C ARG A 207 -3.34 21.13 7.70
N HIS A 208 -4.34 20.24 7.77
CA HIS A 208 -5.51 20.26 6.88
C HIS A 208 -6.21 21.61 6.94
N CYS A 209 -6.48 22.11 8.15
CA CYS A 209 -7.08 23.42 8.39
C CYS A 209 -6.31 24.53 7.66
N LYS A 210 -4.98 24.58 7.82
CA LYS A 210 -4.12 25.58 7.16
C LYS A 210 -4.17 25.47 5.64
N VAL A 211 -4.16 24.26 5.08
CA VAL A 211 -4.32 24.08 3.64
C VAL A 211 -5.66 24.65 3.19
N PHE A 212 -6.77 24.37 3.88
CA PHE A 212 -8.07 24.95 3.54
C PHE A 212 -8.11 26.48 3.69
N GLU A 213 -7.44 27.06 4.69
CA GLU A 213 -7.29 28.52 4.83
C GLU A 213 -6.57 29.14 3.63
N ILE A 214 -5.47 28.51 3.19
CA ILE A 214 -4.72 28.94 2.00
C ILE A 214 -5.62 28.87 0.76
N LEU A 215 -6.34 27.76 0.56
CA LEU A 215 -7.23 27.60 -0.58
C LEU A 215 -8.43 28.56 -0.55
N ALA A 216 -9.03 28.78 0.62
CA ALA A 216 -10.16 29.69 0.81
C ALA A 216 -9.79 31.16 0.60
N SER A 217 -8.57 31.55 0.96
CA SER A 217 -8.04 32.89 0.72
C SER A 217 -7.52 33.08 -0.71
N GLY A 218 -7.11 31.98 -1.35
CA GLY A 218 -6.71 31.91 -2.76
C GLY A 218 -7.85 32.10 -3.75
N LEU A 219 -9.08 31.79 -3.37
CA LEU A 219 -10.25 31.75 -4.26
C LEU A 219 -11.26 32.86 -3.96
N THR A 220 -11.98 33.30 -4.97
CA THR A 220 -13.16 34.17 -4.85
C THR A 220 -14.44 33.36 -4.66
N ASN A 221 -15.60 34.02 -4.53
CA ASN A 221 -16.89 33.34 -4.50
C ASN A 221 -17.31 32.75 -5.86
N ASP A 222 -16.64 33.14 -6.95
CA ASP A 222 -16.91 32.64 -8.31
C ASP A 222 -15.90 31.56 -8.73
N ASP A 223 -15.14 31.01 -7.78
CA ASP A 223 -14.14 29.97 -7.99
C ASP A 223 -13.01 30.38 -8.95
N THR A 224 -12.73 31.69 -9.02
CA THR A 224 -11.56 32.29 -9.67
C THR A 224 -10.46 32.60 -8.65
N LEU A 225 -9.23 32.79 -9.13
CA LEU A 225 -8.10 33.20 -8.27
C LEU A 225 -8.31 34.64 -7.77
N ALA A 226 -8.07 34.88 -6.48
CA ALA A 226 -8.18 36.21 -5.87
C ALA A 226 -7.11 37.18 -6.43
N GLU A 227 -7.44 38.46 -6.58
CA GLU A 227 -6.62 39.46 -7.30
C GLU A 227 -5.15 39.60 -6.83
N ARG A 228 -4.87 39.32 -5.55
CA ARG A 228 -3.53 39.42 -4.96
C ARG A 228 -2.79 38.09 -4.84
N GLN A 229 -3.40 37.02 -5.34
CA GLN A 229 -2.85 35.68 -5.26
C GLN A 229 -2.34 35.25 -6.62
N THR A 230 -1.22 34.54 -6.61
CA THR A 230 -0.60 33.89 -7.77
C THR A 230 -0.44 32.41 -7.45
N VAL A 231 -0.37 31.55 -8.46
CA VAL A 231 -0.15 30.11 -8.24
C VAL A 231 1.15 29.86 -7.46
N GLU A 232 2.21 30.61 -7.75
CA GLU A 232 3.51 30.52 -7.08
C GLU A 232 3.43 30.85 -5.58
N SER A 233 2.75 31.95 -5.23
CA SER A 233 2.44 32.33 -3.84
C SER A 233 1.70 31.21 -3.09
N LEU A 234 0.70 30.58 -3.72
CA LEU A 234 -0.04 29.48 -3.10
C LEU A 234 0.83 28.23 -2.94
N ILE A 235 1.71 27.94 -3.90
CA ILE A 235 2.67 26.83 -3.81
C ILE A 235 3.60 27.01 -2.60
N GLU A 236 4.17 28.20 -2.40
CA GLU A 236 5.08 28.42 -1.27
C GLU A 236 4.32 28.41 0.07
N GLN A 237 3.10 28.96 0.14
CA GLN A 237 2.26 28.85 1.35
C GLN A 237 1.94 27.37 1.69
N ILE A 238 1.54 26.57 0.71
CA ILE A 238 1.27 25.14 0.93
C ILE A 238 2.57 24.40 1.28
N ARG A 239 3.71 24.76 0.68
CA ARG A 239 5.02 24.18 1.00
C ARG A 239 5.39 24.37 2.46
N GLU A 240 5.10 25.54 3.04
CA GLU A 240 5.33 25.83 4.46
C GLU A 240 4.49 24.93 5.39
N VAL A 241 3.30 24.52 4.95
CA VAL A 241 2.48 23.53 5.68
C VAL A 241 3.03 22.11 5.50
N GLY A 242 3.40 21.75 4.28
CA GLY A 242 3.92 20.42 3.93
C GLY A 242 4.13 20.21 2.44
N SER A 243 5.28 19.66 2.05
CA SER A 243 5.57 19.35 0.65
C SER A 243 4.73 18.19 0.10
N GLU A 244 4.11 17.36 0.95
CA GLU A 244 3.15 16.30 0.57
C GLU A 244 2.00 16.84 -0.27
N PHE A 245 1.43 17.97 0.16
CA PHE A 245 0.26 18.61 -0.44
C PHE A 245 0.56 19.23 -1.80
N LEU A 246 1.83 19.22 -2.22
CA LEU A 246 2.25 19.65 -3.55
C LEU A 246 2.43 18.44 -4.48
N PRO A 247 2.03 18.56 -5.77
CA PRO A 247 2.46 17.64 -6.84
C PRO A 247 3.96 17.42 -6.83
N ARG A 248 4.43 16.22 -7.24
CA ARG A 248 5.86 15.83 -7.17
C ARG A 248 6.76 16.86 -7.86
N GLU A 249 6.34 17.36 -9.02
CA GLU A 249 7.10 18.31 -9.84
C GLU A 249 7.32 19.64 -9.11
N LEU A 250 6.47 19.95 -8.13
CA LEU A 250 6.54 21.14 -7.29
C LEU A 250 7.22 20.86 -5.94
N ARG A 251 7.63 19.61 -5.66
CA ARG A 251 8.40 19.25 -4.45
C ARG A 251 9.89 19.46 -4.68
N ARG A 252 10.61 19.83 -3.61
CA ARG A 252 12.08 19.92 -3.61
C ARG A 252 12.71 18.56 -3.31
N ILE A 253 12.37 17.54 -4.09
CA ILE A 253 12.89 16.16 -3.95
C ILE A 253 13.61 15.81 -5.25
N THR A 254 14.84 15.33 -5.14
CA THR A 254 15.59 14.88 -6.32
C THR A 254 15.33 13.41 -6.62
N ASP A 255 15.48 13.00 -7.88
CA ASP A 255 15.33 11.58 -8.24
C ASP A 255 16.40 10.70 -7.60
N THR A 256 17.57 11.25 -7.28
CA THR A 256 18.62 10.53 -6.54
C THR A 256 18.25 10.29 -5.09
N GLU A 257 17.46 11.19 -4.49
CA GLU A 257 16.93 11.06 -3.13
C GLU A 257 15.77 10.06 -3.07
N ASN A 258 14.76 10.24 -3.93
CA ASN A 258 13.61 9.34 -4.05
C ASN A 258 13.17 9.23 -5.51
N PRO A 259 13.48 8.13 -6.22
CA PRO A 259 13.18 8.00 -7.65
C PRO A 259 11.73 7.65 -7.96
N ILE A 260 10.91 7.31 -6.96
CA ILE A 260 9.56 6.79 -7.19
C ILE A 260 8.66 7.85 -7.82
N GLY A 261 8.05 7.52 -8.95
CA GLY A 261 7.15 8.43 -9.68
C GLY A 261 7.87 9.51 -10.49
N SER A 262 9.20 9.42 -10.64
CA SER A 262 9.97 10.27 -11.54
C SER A 262 9.68 10.00 -13.02
N GLY A 263 9.14 8.82 -13.36
CA GLY A 263 8.85 8.44 -14.74
C GLY A 263 10.11 8.11 -15.54
N GLN A 264 11.19 7.71 -14.87
CA GLN A 264 12.44 7.36 -15.53
C GLN A 264 12.30 6.14 -16.46
N GLN A 265 13.21 6.06 -17.42
CA GLN A 265 13.25 5.05 -18.46
C GLN A 265 13.33 3.63 -17.90
N VAL A 266 12.67 2.68 -18.58
CA VAL A 266 12.65 1.26 -18.21
C VAL A 266 13.27 0.42 -19.32
N TYR A 267 14.16 -0.48 -18.96
CA TYR A 267 14.83 -1.41 -19.86
C TYR A 267 14.12 -2.74 -19.82
N VAL A 268 13.80 -3.28 -21.01
CA VAL A 268 13.11 -4.55 -21.17
C VAL A 268 13.86 -5.40 -22.18
N LEU A 269 14.63 -6.37 -21.69
CA LEU A 269 15.30 -7.34 -22.55
C LEU A 269 14.49 -8.63 -22.62
N ARG A 270 14.40 -9.20 -23.82
CA ARG A 270 13.78 -10.51 -24.08
C ARG A 270 14.80 -11.41 -24.76
N ALA A 271 14.90 -12.66 -24.33
CA ALA A 271 15.74 -13.65 -24.98
C ALA A 271 15.20 -14.00 -26.39
N GLY A 272 16.11 -14.07 -27.35
CA GLY A 272 15.96 -14.81 -28.59
C GLY A 272 16.09 -16.32 -28.39
N GLN A 273 16.08 -17.08 -29.49
CA GLN A 273 16.15 -18.56 -29.43
C GLN A 273 17.50 -19.10 -28.94
N GLU A 274 18.58 -18.36 -29.15
CA GLU A 274 19.96 -18.77 -28.81
C GLU A 274 20.51 -18.04 -27.56
N ASP A 275 19.74 -17.13 -26.96
CA ASP A 275 20.21 -16.30 -25.87
C ASP A 275 20.30 -17.08 -24.55
N GLU A 276 21.46 -17.01 -23.91
CA GLU A 276 21.68 -17.57 -22.58
C GLU A 276 21.18 -16.62 -21.48
N LYS A 277 20.41 -17.17 -20.52
CA LYS A 277 19.78 -16.42 -19.41
C LYS A 277 20.75 -15.48 -18.68
N ARG A 278 21.90 -15.99 -18.24
CA ARG A 278 22.87 -15.25 -17.42
C ARG A 278 23.60 -14.17 -18.22
N LEU A 279 23.95 -14.45 -19.48
CA LEU A 279 24.54 -13.47 -20.39
C LEU A 279 23.56 -12.32 -20.69
N LEU A 280 22.29 -12.64 -20.95
CA LEU A 280 21.24 -11.64 -21.15
C LEU A 280 21.03 -10.78 -19.90
N PHE A 281 21.06 -11.40 -18.72
CA PHE A 281 20.93 -10.68 -17.45
C PHE A 281 22.12 -9.76 -17.20
N LYS A 282 23.35 -10.21 -17.43
CA LYS A 282 24.54 -9.35 -17.33
C LYS A 282 24.44 -8.15 -18.29
N ARG A 283 24.02 -8.40 -19.54
CA ARG A 283 23.77 -7.33 -20.53
C ARG A 283 22.72 -6.33 -20.03
N LEU A 284 21.62 -6.79 -19.42
CA LEU A 284 20.64 -5.92 -18.79
C LEU A 284 21.30 -5.01 -17.74
N LEU A 285 22.12 -5.57 -16.84
CA LEU A 285 22.77 -4.82 -15.77
C LEU A 285 23.78 -3.78 -16.28
N ASP A 286 24.42 -4.07 -17.42
CA ASP A 286 25.31 -3.12 -18.11
C ASP A 286 24.52 -1.98 -18.77
N GLU A 287 23.40 -2.29 -19.43
CA GLU A 287 22.61 -1.32 -20.20
C GLU A 287 21.67 -0.46 -19.35
N CYS A 288 21.11 -1.00 -18.26
CA CYS A 288 20.02 -0.34 -17.51
C CYS A 288 20.48 0.81 -16.60
N GLY A 289 21.77 1.15 -16.62
CA GLY A 289 22.30 2.29 -15.86
C GLY A 289 22.49 2.03 -14.37
N LEU A 290 22.47 0.78 -13.89
CA LEU A 290 22.62 0.44 -12.47
C LEU A 290 23.92 1.01 -11.86
N ARG A 291 25.06 0.88 -12.55
CA ARG A 291 26.36 1.42 -12.08
C ARG A 291 26.33 2.94 -11.95
N GLU A 292 25.67 3.61 -12.89
CA GLU A 292 25.53 5.06 -12.87
C GLU A 292 24.61 5.52 -11.74
N ALA A 293 23.51 4.80 -11.49
CA ALA A 293 22.63 5.07 -10.35
C ALA A 293 23.37 4.93 -9.00
N ILE A 294 24.21 3.90 -8.85
CA ILE A 294 25.05 3.72 -7.65
C ILE A 294 26.06 4.87 -7.52
N ARG A 295 26.73 5.26 -8.61
CA ARG A 295 27.70 6.38 -8.60
C ARG A 295 27.04 7.69 -8.19
N ARG A 296 25.91 8.05 -8.80
CA ARG A 296 25.15 9.25 -8.44
C ARG A 296 24.72 9.25 -6.98
N ARG A 297 24.33 8.09 -6.46
CA ARG A 297 23.99 7.95 -5.04
C ARG A 297 25.21 8.16 -4.14
N ALA A 298 26.37 7.62 -4.52
CA ALA A 298 27.63 7.85 -3.83
C ALA A 298 27.98 9.34 -3.75
N GLU A 299 27.86 10.05 -4.88
CA GLU A 299 28.09 11.48 -4.98
C GLU A 299 27.09 12.28 -4.13
N PHE A 300 25.80 11.94 -4.21
CA PHE A 300 24.74 12.58 -3.42
C PHE A 300 24.96 12.43 -1.90
N LEU A 301 25.45 11.27 -1.46
CA LEU A 301 25.78 11.01 -0.05
C LEU A 301 27.18 11.50 0.34
N ASN A 302 27.98 11.98 -0.62
CA ASN A 302 29.39 12.33 -0.44
C ASN A 302 30.20 11.18 0.19
N GLN A 303 30.03 9.97 -0.35
CA GLN A 303 30.68 8.75 0.12
C GLN A 303 31.35 7.99 -1.04
N PRO A 304 32.49 7.33 -0.80
CA PRO A 304 33.09 6.45 -1.80
C PRO A 304 32.25 5.19 -2.00
N ILE A 305 32.21 4.68 -3.24
CA ILE A 305 31.43 3.48 -3.62
C ILE A 305 31.73 2.28 -2.72
N SER A 306 32.99 2.12 -2.29
CA SER A 306 33.41 0.99 -1.44
C SER A 306 32.82 0.99 -0.03
N GLN A 307 32.32 2.14 0.44
CA GLN A 307 31.67 2.31 1.74
C GLN A 307 30.14 2.26 1.66
N LEU A 308 29.57 2.23 0.46
CA LEU A 308 28.12 2.14 0.30
C LEU A 308 27.60 0.79 0.78
N LYS A 309 26.53 0.84 1.56
CA LYS A 309 25.75 -0.33 1.97
C LYS A 309 24.63 -0.56 0.98
N ILE A 310 24.61 -1.76 0.40
CA ILE A 310 23.62 -2.16 -0.60
C ILE A 310 22.66 -3.16 0.01
N ALA A 311 21.35 -2.89 -0.06
CA ALA A 311 20.32 -3.86 0.27
C ALA A 311 19.63 -4.35 -1.01
N ILE A 312 19.59 -5.66 -1.20
CA ILE A 312 18.87 -6.34 -2.28
C ILE A 312 17.72 -7.12 -1.66
N LYS A 313 16.49 -6.85 -2.10
CA LYS A 313 15.30 -7.55 -1.64
C LYS A 313 14.73 -8.45 -2.74
N PRO A 314 15.11 -9.73 -2.79
CA PRO A 314 14.51 -10.70 -3.69
C PRO A 314 13.15 -11.18 -3.18
N THR A 315 12.53 -12.12 -3.87
CA THR A 315 11.40 -12.90 -3.33
C THR A 315 11.80 -14.37 -3.25
N PHE A 316 11.91 -14.93 -2.04
CA PHE A 316 12.08 -16.39 -1.90
C PHE A 316 11.30 -17.00 -0.73
N MET A 317 10.78 -16.18 0.19
CA MET A 317 10.08 -16.70 1.38
C MET A 317 8.75 -17.37 1.06
N LEU A 318 8.17 -17.18 -0.13
CA LEU A 318 6.98 -17.93 -0.56
C LEU A 318 7.33 -19.29 -1.17
N GLY A 319 8.61 -19.63 -1.30
CA GLY A 319 9.08 -20.97 -1.65
C GLY A 319 8.66 -22.00 -0.60
N TYR A 320 8.03 -23.08 -1.06
CA TYR A 320 7.41 -24.10 -0.19
C TYR A 320 7.85 -25.53 -0.51
N HIS A 321 8.41 -25.77 -1.70
CA HIS A 321 8.87 -27.08 -2.11
C HIS A 321 9.88 -26.96 -3.26
N ARG A 322 10.98 -27.73 -3.22
CA ARG A 322 11.99 -27.80 -4.31
C ARG A 322 11.46 -28.16 -5.71
N LYS A 323 10.25 -28.72 -5.80
CA LYS A 323 9.62 -29.09 -7.09
C LYS A 323 8.86 -27.93 -7.72
N ASP A 324 8.59 -26.86 -6.98
CA ASP A 324 8.00 -25.63 -7.50
C ASP A 324 8.88 -24.43 -7.15
N LEU A 325 9.66 -23.99 -8.13
CA LEU A 325 10.52 -22.80 -8.03
C LEU A 325 9.82 -21.54 -8.53
N SER A 326 8.56 -21.62 -8.97
CA SER A 326 7.85 -20.48 -9.54
C SER A 326 7.67 -19.27 -8.62
N PRO A 327 7.51 -19.40 -7.29
CA PRO A 327 7.36 -18.24 -6.42
C PRO A 327 8.70 -17.59 -6.04
N LEU A 328 9.84 -18.07 -6.55
CA LEU A 328 11.17 -17.58 -6.20
C LEU A 328 11.77 -16.70 -7.32
N THR A 329 12.43 -15.61 -6.93
CA THR A 329 13.43 -14.96 -7.76
C THR A 329 14.54 -15.98 -8.04
N ASP A 330 14.93 -16.11 -9.31
CA ASP A 330 15.92 -17.10 -9.73
C ASP A 330 17.26 -16.91 -8.98
N ILE A 331 17.74 -18.00 -8.38
CA ILE A 331 18.88 -18.01 -7.46
C ILE A 331 20.17 -17.61 -8.18
N GLU A 332 20.34 -18.05 -9.43
CA GLU A 332 21.52 -17.71 -10.23
C GLU A 332 21.55 -16.20 -10.54
N LEU A 333 20.38 -15.58 -10.73
CA LEU A 333 20.28 -14.16 -11.00
C LEU A 333 20.54 -13.31 -9.75
N ILE A 334 20.16 -13.80 -8.56
CA ILE A 334 20.52 -13.17 -7.28
C ILE A 334 22.05 -13.14 -7.15
N GLU A 335 22.72 -14.26 -7.45
CA GLU A 335 24.17 -14.36 -7.42
C GLU A 335 24.83 -13.41 -8.44
N ASP A 336 24.36 -13.41 -9.69
CA ASP A 336 24.88 -12.55 -10.75
C ASP A 336 24.73 -11.06 -10.42
N LEU A 337 23.59 -10.66 -9.83
CA LEU A 337 23.39 -9.28 -9.40
C LEU A 337 24.35 -8.87 -8.28
N ALA A 338 24.52 -9.73 -7.26
CA ALA A 338 25.40 -9.43 -6.15
C ALA A 338 26.88 -9.40 -6.58
N ALA A 339 27.30 -10.34 -7.42
CA ALA A 339 28.63 -10.35 -8.03
C ALA A 339 28.87 -9.08 -8.84
N TYR A 340 27.91 -8.68 -9.69
CA TYR A 340 28.02 -7.46 -10.50
C TYR A 340 28.17 -6.18 -9.66
N VAL A 341 27.41 -6.07 -8.56
CA VAL A 341 27.51 -4.94 -7.62
C VAL A 341 28.85 -4.95 -6.88
N ARG A 342 29.37 -6.13 -6.52
CA ARG A 342 30.68 -6.27 -5.89
C ARG A 342 31.83 -5.95 -6.82
N GLU A 343 31.78 -6.42 -8.07
CA GLU A 343 32.75 -6.08 -9.12
C GLU A 343 32.84 -4.57 -9.37
N PHE A 344 31.73 -3.84 -9.17
CA PHE A 344 31.72 -2.39 -9.25
C PHE A 344 32.39 -1.69 -8.05
N GLY A 345 32.64 -2.41 -6.96
CA GLY A 345 33.40 -1.95 -5.80
C GLY A 345 32.62 -1.89 -4.49
N CYS A 346 31.32 -2.19 -4.47
CA CYS A 346 30.52 -2.20 -3.23
C CYS A 346 30.85 -3.45 -2.40
N SER A 347 31.26 -3.25 -1.15
CA SER A 347 31.71 -4.36 -0.28
C SER A 347 30.63 -4.89 0.66
N ASP A 348 29.73 -4.02 1.14
CA ASP A 348 28.66 -4.36 2.08
C ASP A 348 27.34 -4.61 1.31
N ILE A 349 27.02 -5.89 1.05
CA ILE A 349 25.80 -6.30 0.34
C ILE A 349 24.94 -7.18 1.25
N ALA A 350 23.70 -6.77 1.49
CA ALA A 350 22.69 -7.48 2.26
C ALA A 350 21.61 -8.04 1.34
N LEU A 351 21.37 -9.35 1.40
CA LEU A 351 20.18 -9.98 0.85
C LEU A 351 19.10 -10.01 1.93
N VAL A 352 18.10 -9.14 1.80
CA VAL A 352 17.12 -8.84 2.83
C VAL A 352 15.79 -9.49 2.49
N GLU A 353 15.23 -10.31 3.40
CA GLU A 353 13.87 -10.83 3.26
C GLU A 353 13.10 -10.86 4.59
N GLY A 354 11.77 -10.94 4.52
CA GLY A 354 10.89 -11.06 5.68
C GLY A 354 10.06 -12.32 5.71
N ARG A 355 9.82 -12.80 6.92
CA ARG A 355 8.93 -13.94 7.15
C ARG A 355 7.52 -13.57 6.68
N ASN A 356 6.85 -14.54 6.09
CA ASN A 356 5.46 -14.42 5.67
C ASN A 356 4.57 -15.35 6.50
N ILE A 357 3.27 -15.32 6.20
CA ILE A 357 2.23 -16.04 6.93
C ILE A 357 2.46 -17.56 7.11
N TYR A 358 3.31 -18.20 6.29
CA TYR A 358 3.60 -19.62 6.44
C TYR A 358 4.31 -19.94 7.76
N ASP A 359 5.06 -19.00 8.34
CA ASP A 359 5.76 -19.17 9.62
C ASP A 359 4.80 -19.42 10.80
N GLN A 360 3.53 -19.03 10.68
CA GLN A 360 2.49 -19.26 11.67
C GLN A 360 2.01 -20.72 11.70
N PHE A 361 2.12 -21.42 10.56
CA PHE A 361 1.58 -22.77 10.40
C PHE A 361 2.67 -23.84 10.36
N PHE A 362 3.86 -23.49 9.89
CA PHE A 362 4.98 -24.39 9.69
C PHE A 362 6.19 -23.95 10.51
N GLN A 363 6.93 -24.94 11.00
CA GLN A 363 8.24 -24.77 11.63
C GLN A 363 9.31 -24.60 10.55
N HIS A 364 10.50 -24.19 10.97
CA HIS A 364 11.67 -24.02 10.10
C HIS A 364 11.49 -23.01 8.96
N ARG A 365 10.77 -21.91 9.23
CA ARG A 365 10.43 -20.85 8.26
C ARG A 365 11.12 -19.52 8.56
N THR A 366 12.21 -19.51 9.30
CA THR A 366 13.07 -18.31 9.36
C THR A 366 13.68 -18.04 7.98
N VAL A 367 14.11 -16.80 7.73
CA VAL A 367 14.67 -16.44 6.41
C VAL A 367 15.92 -17.27 6.09
N ARG A 368 16.74 -17.55 7.10
CA ARG A 368 17.94 -18.39 6.96
C ARG A 368 17.59 -19.83 6.62
N GLU A 369 16.65 -20.45 7.33
CA GLU A 369 16.26 -21.85 7.07
C GLU A 369 15.66 -22.04 5.66
N VAL A 370 14.86 -21.08 5.19
CA VAL A 370 14.30 -21.13 3.83
C VAL A 370 15.40 -20.92 2.79
N ALA A 371 16.33 -19.99 3.03
CA ALA A 371 17.46 -19.79 2.14
C ALA A 371 18.35 -21.04 2.04
N ASP A 372 18.67 -21.68 3.16
CA ASP A 372 19.43 -22.92 3.21
C ASP A 372 18.70 -24.06 2.47
N TYR A 373 17.38 -24.17 2.63
CA TYR A 373 16.57 -25.18 1.93
C TYR A 373 16.61 -25.03 0.40
N PHE A 374 16.73 -23.80 -0.12
CA PHE A 374 16.84 -23.54 -1.55
C PHE A 374 18.29 -23.31 -2.01
N ASP A 375 19.29 -23.58 -1.19
CA ASP A 375 20.71 -23.36 -1.50
C ASP A 375 21.04 -21.89 -1.88
N ILE A 376 20.30 -20.93 -1.31
CA ILE A 376 20.57 -19.49 -1.46
C ILE A 376 21.66 -19.12 -0.47
N ARG A 377 22.91 -19.18 -0.92
CA ARG A 377 24.11 -18.84 -0.14
C ARG A 377 25.20 -18.33 -1.06
N SER A 378 25.96 -17.34 -0.59
CA SER A 378 27.07 -16.79 -1.34
C SER A 378 28.05 -16.06 -0.43
N GLU A 379 29.29 -15.94 -0.87
CA GLU A 379 30.25 -15.00 -0.28
C GLU A 379 29.94 -13.55 -0.70
N ASN A 380 29.14 -13.36 -1.76
CA ASN A 380 28.80 -12.07 -2.35
C ASN A 380 27.82 -11.22 -1.53
N TYR A 381 27.10 -11.82 -0.59
CA TYR A 381 26.15 -11.13 0.27
C TYR A 381 25.97 -11.86 1.59
N ARG A 382 25.49 -11.13 2.61
CA ARG A 382 24.95 -11.74 3.83
C ARG A 382 23.42 -11.84 3.74
N ILE A 383 22.84 -12.87 4.32
CA ILE A 383 21.39 -13.04 4.40
C ILE A 383 20.88 -12.39 5.69
N VAL A 384 19.87 -11.55 5.57
CA VAL A 384 19.26 -10.80 6.67
C VAL A 384 17.80 -11.20 6.80
N ASP A 385 17.44 -11.71 7.99
CA ASP A 385 16.05 -11.86 8.39
C ASP A 385 15.53 -10.55 8.95
N THR A 386 14.65 -9.88 8.20
CA THR A 386 14.10 -8.57 8.60
C THR A 386 13.41 -8.63 9.96
N GLU A 387 12.88 -9.78 10.39
CA GLU A 387 12.20 -9.89 11.67
C GLU A 387 13.17 -9.83 12.86
N GLU A 388 14.36 -10.37 12.70
CA GLU A 388 15.44 -10.32 13.71
C GLU A 388 16.21 -8.98 13.63
N ASP A 389 16.08 -8.27 12.51
CA ASP A 389 16.78 -7.03 12.22
C ASP A 389 15.92 -5.77 12.45
N GLN A 390 14.79 -5.87 13.16
CA GLN A 390 13.90 -4.73 13.39
C GLN A 390 14.49 -3.70 14.36
N VAL A 391 14.36 -2.41 14.01
CA VAL A 391 14.68 -1.25 14.84
C VAL A 391 13.50 -0.29 14.88
N GLN A 392 13.36 0.44 15.98
CA GLN A 392 12.34 1.47 16.10
C GLN A 392 12.60 2.61 15.09
N HIS A 393 11.55 3.07 14.43
CA HIS A 393 11.59 4.20 13.52
C HIS A 393 10.29 4.99 13.60
N GLN A 394 10.40 6.30 13.69
CA GLN A 394 9.26 7.19 13.57
C GLN A 394 9.16 7.65 12.13
N TYR A 395 8.21 7.11 11.40
CA TYR A 395 7.99 7.48 10.01
C TYR A 395 7.57 8.94 9.89
N SER A 396 8.12 9.62 8.89
CA SER A 396 7.79 11.01 8.62
C SER A 396 6.30 11.21 8.32
N ARG A 397 5.65 10.19 7.74
CA ARG A 397 4.22 10.14 7.39
C ARG A 397 3.56 8.84 7.82
N GLY A 398 2.23 8.84 7.90
CA GLY A 398 1.40 7.68 8.27
C GLY A 398 1.47 7.28 9.74
N MET A 399 0.76 6.22 10.10
CA MET A 399 0.57 5.75 11.48
C MET A 399 0.59 4.23 11.60
N ALA A 400 0.64 3.71 12.83
CA ALA A 400 0.55 2.29 13.18
C ALA A 400 1.69 1.38 12.70
N GLN A 401 2.75 1.94 12.11
CA GLN A 401 4.00 1.24 11.84
C GLN A 401 5.15 1.97 12.53
N TYR A 402 5.90 1.26 13.37
CA TYR A 402 6.91 1.87 14.25
C TYR A 402 8.27 1.20 14.17
N THR A 403 8.43 0.22 13.28
CA THR A 403 9.68 -0.49 13.10
C THR A 403 10.03 -0.63 11.63
N ILE A 404 11.31 -0.89 11.38
CA ILE A 404 11.87 -1.21 10.08
C ILE A 404 13.10 -2.11 10.25
N ALA A 405 13.39 -2.96 9.27
CA ALA A 405 14.64 -3.68 9.22
C ALA A 405 15.83 -2.70 9.10
N LYS A 406 16.76 -2.79 10.05
CA LYS A 406 17.94 -1.93 10.15
C LYS A 406 18.77 -1.95 8.88
N SER A 407 18.99 -3.12 8.30
CA SER A 407 19.79 -3.29 7.09
C SER A 407 19.14 -2.66 5.86
N TRP A 408 17.81 -2.54 5.82
CA TRP A 408 17.13 -1.76 4.78
C TRP A 408 17.20 -0.27 5.08
N ARG A 409 16.90 0.13 6.32
CA ARG A 409 16.95 1.53 6.77
C ARG A 409 18.31 2.16 6.52
N ASP A 410 19.36 1.49 6.97
CA ASP A 410 20.76 1.95 6.95
C ASP A 410 21.45 1.72 5.59
N ALA A 411 20.77 1.12 4.60
CA ALA A 411 21.32 0.96 3.26
C ALA A 411 21.36 2.29 2.50
N ASP A 412 22.50 2.57 1.88
CA ASP A 412 22.73 3.76 1.06
C ASP A 412 22.11 3.62 -0.33
N PHE A 413 22.07 2.38 -0.84
CA PHE A 413 21.41 2.02 -2.10
C PHE A 413 20.55 0.76 -1.92
N ARG A 414 19.38 0.72 -2.56
CA ARG A 414 18.34 -0.30 -2.31
C ARG A 414 17.80 -0.82 -3.63
N ILE A 415 17.84 -2.13 -3.84
CA ILE A 415 17.40 -2.80 -5.05
C ILE A 415 16.21 -3.70 -4.70
N SER A 416 15.07 -3.43 -5.32
CA SER A 416 13.92 -4.35 -5.27
C SER A 416 14.03 -5.35 -6.42
N PHE A 417 14.11 -6.64 -6.11
CA PHE A 417 14.33 -7.71 -7.09
C PHE A 417 13.26 -8.82 -7.09
N PRO A 418 11.97 -8.51 -7.32
CA PRO A 418 10.91 -9.51 -7.30
C PRO A 418 10.92 -10.47 -8.50
N LYS A 419 10.29 -11.62 -8.28
CA LYS A 419 9.77 -12.49 -9.34
C LYS A 419 8.44 -11.96 -9.85
N LEU A 420 8.26 -11.87 -11.17
CA LEU A 420 6.95 -11.58 -11.77
C LEU A 420 5.96 -12.67 -11.35
N ARG A 421 4.85 -12.28 -10.72
CA ARG A 421 3.81 -13.20 -10.27
C ARG A 421 2.45 -12.52 -10.22
N SER A 422 1.40 -13.23 -10.61
CA SER A 422 0.05 -12.68 -10.54
C SER A 422 -0.43 -12.56 -9.08
N HIS A 423 -1.26 -11.56 -8.81
CA HIS A 423 -1.83 -11.34 -7.48
C HIS A 423 -3.34 -11.05 -7.61
N PRO A 424 -4.22 -11.67 -6.80
CA PRO A 424 -5.68 -11.54 -6.97
C PRO A 424 -6.21 -10.11 -6.75
N ILE A 425 -5.49 -9.31 -5.95
CA ILE A 425 -5.84 -7.91 -5.63
C ILE A 425 -4.99 -6.93 -6.45
N GLU A 426 -3.66 -7.02 -6.35
CA GLU A 426 -2.72 -6.10 -7.01
C GLU A 426 -2.46 -6.38 -8.50
N MET A 427 -3.10 -7.38 -9.09
CA MET A 427 -2.90 -7.91 -10.45
C MET A 427 -1.57 -8.63 -10.64
N ALA A 428 -0.48 -8.00 -10.23
CA ALA A 428 0.82 -8.62 -10.07
C ALA A 428 1.53 -7.99 -8.86
N LEU A 429 2.37 -8.78 -8.18
CA LEU A 429 3.20 -8.26 -7.09
C LEU A 429 4.63 -8.08 -7.61
N LEU A 430 5.00 -6.82 -7.82
CA LEU A 430 6.24 -6.38 -8.48
C LEU A 430 7.05 -5.47 -7.54
N CYS A 431 7.86 -4.54 -8.04
CA CYS A 431 8.89 -3.84 -7.26
C CYS A 431 8.32 -3.02 -6.10
N VAL A 432 7.25 -2.29 -6.33
CA VAL A 432 6.64 -1.40 -5.32
C VAL A 432 6.06 -2.23 -4.18
N GLY A 433 5.30 -3.28 -4.51
CA GLY A 433 4.73 -4.17 -3.49
C GLY A 433 5.74 -5.17 -2.90
N ASN A 434 6.89 -5.38 -3.54
CA ASN A 434 7.91 -6.30 -3.04
C ASN A 434 8.50 -5.83 -1.72
N ILE A 435 8.58 -4.52 -1.45
CA ILE A 435 9.14 -3.98 -0.20
C ILE A 435 8.30 -4.29 1.04
N GLU A 436 7.11 -4.87 0.86
CA GLU A 436 6.36 -5.44 1.96
C GLU A 436 7.27 -6.31 2.83
N TRP A 437 6.94 -6.43 4.11
CA TRP A 437 7.68 -7.27 5.07
C TRP A 437 9.07 -6.76 5.47
N VAL A 438 9.48 -5.57 5.01
CA VAL A 438 10.66 -4.87 5.56
C VAL A 438 10.31 -4.12 6.86
N GLY A 439 9.08 -3.61 6.95
CA GLY A 439 8.52 -2.98 8.14
C GLY A 439 7.99 -3.99 9.17
N GLY A 440 6.92 -3.62 9.88
CA GLY A 440 6.22 -4.53 10.77
C GLY A 440 5.64 -5.76 10.06
N ARG A 441 5.30 -6.80 10.81
CA ARG A 441 4.76 -8.06 10.26
C ARG A 441 3.38 -7.83 9.64
N CYS A 442 3.00 -8.56 8.59
CA CYS A 442 1.69 -8.34 7.93
C CYS A 442 0.46 -8.43 8.82
N HIS A 443 0.52 -9.19 9.90
CA HIS A 443 -0.66 -9.39 10.74
C HIS A 443 -1.09 -8.09 11.41
N GLU A 444 -0.18 -7.11 11.49
CA GLU A 444 -0.44 -5.75 11.96
C GLU A 444 -1.26 -4.91 10.96
N TYR A 445 -1.25 -5.27 9.67
CA TYR A 445 -1.83 -4.45 8.57
C TYR A 445 -2.86 -5.19 7.69
N LEU A 446 -2.97 -6.52 7.81
CA LEU A 446 -3.75 -7.35 6.90
C LEU A 446 -5.09 -7.85 7.48
N PHE A 447 -5.19 -8.01 8.80
CA PHE A 447 -6.39 -8.57 9.45
C PHE A 447 -7.33 -7.50 10.02
N LEU A 448 -8.56 -7.88 10.37
CA LEU A 448 -9.62 -6.97 10.80
C LEU A 448 -9.25 -6.06 11.98
N GLU A 449 -8.32 -6.49 12.83
CA GLU A 449 -7.81 -5.78 14.01
C GLU A 449 -6.70 -4.76 13.66
N ARG A 450 -6.41 -4.57 12.37
CA ARG A 450 -5.35 -3.68 11.88
C ARG A 450 -5.58 -2.24 12.29
N GLN A 451 -4.48 -1.55 12.56
CA GLN A 451 -4.46 -0.11 12.82
C GLN A 451 -3.88 0.70 11.65
N ALA A 452 -3.33 0.03 10.63
CA ALA A 452 -2.92 0.66 9.37
C ALA A 452 -3.42 -0.16 8.18
N ASP A 453 -3.69 0.53 7.07
CA ASP A 453 -3.97 -0.11 5.79
C ASP A 453 -2.67 -0.63 5.14
N ARG A 454 -2.77 -1.74 4.41
CA ARG A 454 -1.63 -2.37 3.72
C ARG A 454 -0.96 -1.40 2.75
N ALA A 455 -1.73 -0.66 1.95
CA ALA A 455 -1.16 0.27 0.98
C ALA A 455 -0.42 1.40 1.71
N THR A 456 -1.03 1.97 2.75
CA THR A 456 -0.39 2.99 3.61
C THR A 456 0.93 2.52 4.20
N ALA A 457 0.99 1.30 4.77
CA ALA A 457 2.21 0.74 5.35
C ALA A 457 3.36 0.66 4.32
N VAL A 458 3.05 0.26 3.08
CA VAL A 458 4.01 0.26 1.97
C VAL A 458 4.43 1.69 1.60
N MET A 459 3.47 2.62 1.56
CA MET A 459 3.76 3.99 1.19
C MET A 459 4.69 4.68 2.20
N MET A 460 4.50 4.43 3.50
CA MET A 460 5.39 4.91 4.57
C MET A 460 6.84 4.42 4.36
N LEU A 461 7.02 3.16 3.96
CA LEU A 461 8.34 2.61 3.60
C LEU A 461 8.93 3.27 2.35
N LEU A 462 8.14 3.46 1.30
CA LEU A 462 8.60 4.13 0.07
C LEU A 462 8.98 5.59 0.30
N ASN A 463 8.32 6.26 1.24
CA ASN A 463 8.55 7.68 1.50
C ASN A 463 9.90 7.90 2.20
N ASP A 464 10.18 7.12 3.25
CA ASP A 464 11.40 7.31 4.04
C ASP A 464 12.57 6.47 3.51
N PHE A 465 12.30 5.29 2.92
CA PHE A 465 13.30 4.32 2.50
C PHE A 465 12.99 3.70 1.13
N PRO A 466 12.87 4.52 0.07
CA PRO A 466 12.54 4.04 -1.28
C PRO A 466 13.60 3.06 -1.80
N PRO A 467 13.20 2.06 -2.60
CA PRO A 467 14.15 1.40 -3.48
C PRO A 467 14.69 2.42 -4.50
N HIS A 468 15.99 2.38 -4.73
CA HIS A 468 16.70 3.23 -5.69
C HIS A 468 16.78 2.58 -7.08
N PHE A 469 16.42 1.29 -7.17
CA PHE A 469 16.43 0.53 -8.40
C PHE A 469 15.45 -0.65 -8.31
N GLY A 470 14.72 -0.91 -9.39
CA GLY A 470 13.86 -2.08 -9.55
C GLY A 470 14.40 -3.01 -10.64
N VAL A 471 14.42 -4.31 -10.35
CA VAL A 471 14.73 -5.37 -11.31
C VAL A 471 13.65 -6.44 -11.19
N VAL A 472 13.03 -6.86 -12.29
CA VAL A 472 12.00 -7.93 -12.26
C VAL A 472 12.51 -9.14 -13.01
N ASP A 473 12.56 -10.27 -12.32
CA ASP A 473 12.73 -11.58 -12.94
C ASP A 473 11.39 -12.01 -13.55
N ALA A 474 11.29 -11.93 -14.87
CA ALA A 474 10.16 -12.40 -15.67
C ALA A 474 10.62 -13.49 -16.67
N PHE A 475 11.68 -14.23 -16.35
CA PHE A 475 12.36 -15.06 -17.33
C PHE A 475 11.70 -16.43 -17.50
N GLN A 476 11.80 -17.28 -16.49
CA GLN A 476 11.29 -18.65 -16.50
C GLN A 476 10.49 -18.94 -15.23
N ASN A 477 9.62 -19.95 -15.29
CA ASN A 477 8.82 -20.41 -14.15
C ASN A 477 7.93 -19.30 -13.57
N ILE A 478 7.33 -18.47 -14.42
CA ILE A 478 6.50 -17.36 -13.97
C ILE A 478 5.10 -17.87 -13.58
N PRO A 479 4.67 -17.72 -12.32
CA PRO A 479 3.37 -18.16 -11.88
C PRO A 479 2.31 -17.10 -12.16
N ASP A 480 1.34 -17.48 -13.00
CA ASP A 480 0.16 -16.69 -13.33
C ASP A 480 -1.13 -17.38 -12.87
N GLY A 481 -2.28 -16.72 -13.03
CA GLY A 481 -3.59 -17.19 -12.58
C GLY A 481 -4.09 -16.49 -11.32
N LEU A 482 -5.06 -17.09 -10.64
CA LEU A 482 -5.75 -16.49 -9.48
C LEU A 482 -4.83 -16.28 -8.26
N VAL A 483 -3.95 -17.24 -8.01
CA VAL A 483 -3.06 -17.28 -6.84
C VAL A 483 -1.60 -17.50 -7.23
N GLY A 484 -1.17 -16.98 -8.38
CA GLY A 484 0.21 -17.14 -8.86
C GLY A 484 1.26 -16.68 -7.84
N VAL A 485 0.92 -15.70 -7.00
CA VAL A 485 1.73 -15.27 -5.85
C VAL A 485 2.18 -16.43 -4.96
N MET A 486 1.39 -17.51 -4.85
CA MET A 486 1.66 -18.66 -3.99
C MET A 486 2.33 -19.84 -4.71
N GLY A 487 2.42 -19.82 -6.04
CA GLY A 487 2.92 -20.92 -6.87
C GLY A 487 1.99 -21.25 -8.05
N CYS A 488 2.46 -22.10 -8.95
CA CYS A 488 1.70 -22.49 -10.13
C CYS A 488 2.13 -23.86 -10.69
N ARG A 489 1.15 -24.74 -10.94
CA ARG A 489 1.40 -26.06 -11.54
C ARG A 489 1.92 -26.01 -12.99
N LYS A 490 1.57 -24.96 -13.74
CA LYS A 490 1.91 -24.81 -15.17
C LYS A 490 2.41 -23.39 -15.40
N PRO A 491 3.61 -23.03 -14.94
CA PRO A 491 4.13 -21.69 -15.10
C PRO A 491 4.40 -21.38 -16.58
N ILE A 492 4.51 -20.10 -16.91
CA ILE A 492 4.90 -19.64 -18.25
C ILE A 492 6.35 -19.16 -18.26
N HIS A 493 6.92 -19.00 -19.46
CA HIS A 493 8.30 -18.57 -19.66
C HIS A 493 8.33 -17.38 -20.62
N PRO A 494 8.09 -16.15 -20.14
CA PRO A 494 8.11 -14.95 -20.99
C PRO A 494 9.51 -14.66 -21.56
N LEU A 495 10.56 -15.15 -20.88
CA LEU A 495 11.97 -14.95 -21.18
C LEU A 495 12.35 -13.46 -21.20
N ARG A 496 11.87 -12.71 -20.21
CA ARG A 496 12.08 -11.26 -20.11
C ARG A 496 12.71 -10.85 -18.79
N PHE A 497 13.40 -9.73 -18.83
CA PHE A 497 13.78 -8.96 -17.65
C PHE A 497 13.30 -7.53 -17.78
N TYR A 498 13.02 -6.90 -16.64
CA TYR A 498 12.70 -5.49 -16.54
C TYR A 498 13.67 -4.85 -15.56
N ALA A 499 14.19 -3.65 -15.87
CA ALA A 499 15.05 -2.93 -14.95
C ALA A 499 14.91 -1.42 -15.11
N GLY A 500 15.05 -0.69 -14.01
CA GLY A 500 15.09 0.76 -14.04
C GLY A 500 15.18 1.39 -12.65
N PRO A 501 15.58 2.66 -12.58
CA PRO A 501 15.73 3.41 -11.32
C PRO A 501 14.39 3.76 -10.64
N ASP A 502 13.32 3.97 -11.39
CA ASP A 502 11.97 4.20 -10.85
C ASP A 502 11.18 2.88 -10.77
N ALA A 503 11.06 2.32 -9.57
CA ALA A 503 10.33 1.08 -9.34
C ALA A 503 8.84 1.16 -9.75
N LEU A 504 8.20 2.34 -9.65
CA LEU A 504 6.82 2.51 -10.12
C LEU A 504 6.77 2.46 -11.65
N ALA A 505 7.74 3.07 -12.35
CA ALA A 505 7.81 3.00 -13.80
C ALA A 505 8.01 1.55 -14.28
N VAL A 506 8.92 0.81 -13.64
CA VAL A 506 9.15 -0.63 -13.92
C VAL A 506 7.86 -1.43 -13.76
N ASP A 507 7.12 -1.23 -12.66
CA ASP A 507 5.87 -1.94 -12.40
C ASP A 507 4.78 -1.60 -13.42
N ARG A 508 4.65 -0.32 -13.81
CA ARG A 508 3.69 0.12 -14.82
C ARG A 508 3.96 -0.50 -16.20
N VAL A 509 5.23 -0.53 -16.63
CA VAL A 509 5.63 -1.16 -17.91
C VAL A 509 5.35 -2.66 -17.88
N ALA A 510 5.74 -3.34 -16.81
CA ALA A 510 5.46 -4.76 -16.65
C ALA A 510 3.95 -5.06 -16.67
N LEU A 511 3.14 -4.31 -15.92
CA LEU A 511 1.68 -4.47 -15.91
C LEU A 511 1.02 -4.19 -17.27
N ASN A 512 1.50 -3.17 -18.00
CA ASN A 512 1.04 -2.90 -19.35
C ASN A 512 1.30 -4.12 -20.26
N HIS A 513 2.48 -4.75 -20.15
CA HIS A 513 2.78 -5.99 -20.87
C HIS A 513 1.92 -7.18 -20.43
N LEU A 514 1.37 -7.19 -19.21
CA LEU A 514 0.37 -8.19 -18.78
C LEU A 514 -1.04 -7.92 -19.34
N GLY A 515 -1.25 -6.81 -20.05
CA GLY A 515 -2.54 -6.38 -20.59
C GLY A 515 -3.43 -5.68 -19.56
N VAL A 516 -2.87 -5.24 -18.43
CA VAL A 516 -3.61 -4.48 -17.39
C VAL A 516 -3.73 -3.03 -17.84
N LYS A 517 -4.90 -2.66 -18.39
CA LYS A 517 -5.15 -1.32 -18.94
C LYS A 517 -5.40 -0.23 -17.90
N GLN A 518 -5.78 -0.60 -16.68
CA GLN A 518 -6.11 0.32 -15.58
C GLN A 518 -5.34 -0.13 -14.35
N PHE A 519 -4.09 0.33 -14.22
CA PHE A 519 -3.22 -0.08 -13.11
C PHE A 519 -3.72 0.45 -11.76
N GLU A 520 -4.58 1.48 -11.76
CA GLU A 520 -5.22 2.07 -10.59
C GLU A 520 -6.19 1.09 -9.89
N THR A 521 -6.48 -0.05 -10.52
CA THR A 521 -7.17 -1.17 -9.88
C THR A 521 -6.31 -1.86 -8.81
N SER A 522 -4.98 -1.75 -8.89
CA SER A 522 -4.06 -2.09 -7.80
C SER A 522 -4.13 -1.02 -6.72
N SER A 523 -4.42 -1.45 -5.49
CA SER A 523 -4.52 -0.54 -4.34
C SER A 523 -3.16 0.10 -4.02
N ILE A 524 -2.08 -0.67 -4.16
CA ILE A 524 -0.71 -0.22 -3.91
C ILE A 524 -0.29 0.79 -4.98
N LEU A 525 -0.45 0.48 -6.27
CA LEU A 525 0.01 1.37 -7.34
C LEU A 525 -0.81 2.65 -7.43
N ARG A 526 -2.13 2.58 -7.21
CA ARG A 526 -2.97 3.78 -7.09
C ARG A 526 -2.47 4.67 -5.96
N SER A 527 -2.22 4.11 -4.78
CA SER A 527 -1.70 4.87 -3.64
C SER A 527 -0.30 5.43 -3.91
N THR A 528 0.54 4.69 -4.63
CA THR A 528 1.90 5.12 -5.03
C THR A 528 1.84 6.34 -5.94
N VAL A 529 0.95 6.32 -6.94
CA VAL A 529 0.74 7.46 -7.84
C VAL A 529 0.18 8.67 -7.10
N GLN A 530 -0.74 8.47 -6.17
CA GLN A 530 -1.27 9.57 -5.34
C GLN A 530 -0.20 10.16 -4.42
N TRP A 531 0.66 9.32 -3.85
CA TRP A 531 1.72 9.77 -2.94
C TRP A 531 2.88 10.43 -3.65
N PHE A 532 3.38 9.81 -4.72
CA PHE A 532 4.64 10.16 -5.36
C PHE A 532 4.48 10.76 -6.76
N GLY A 533 3.27 10.82 -7.31
CA GLY A 533 3.03 11.29 -8.67
C GLY A 533 3.32 10.23 -9.74
N GLY A 534 3.53 10.67 -10.98
CA GLY A 534 3.91 9.80 -12.09
C GLY A 534 2.75 9.16 -12.87
N ALA A 535 1.49 9.54 -12.62
CA ALA A 535 0.32 9.02 -13.36
C ALA A 535 0.40 9.30 -14.87
N THR A 536 0.79 10.53 -15.21
CA THR A 536 0.76 11.11 -16.55
C THR A 536 2.06 10.94 -17.31
N ASN A 537 3.12 10.47 -16.64
CA ASN A 537 4.43 10.35 -17.25
C ASN A 537 4.38 9.25 -18.31
N GLN A 538 4.69 9.62 -19.55
CA GLN A 538 4.99 8.65 -20.60
C GLN A 538 6.33 8.02 -20.26
N ILE A 539 6.30 6.73 -19.92
CA ILE A 539 7.50 5.98 -19.58
C ILE A 539 8.15 5.53 -20.89
N GLU A 540 9.39 5.93 -21.10
CA GLU A 540 10.17 5.44 -22.23
C GLU A 540 10.63 4.01 -21.97
N VAL A 541 10.34 3.10 -22.90
CA VAL A 541 10.77 1.69 -22.85
C VAL A 541 11.93 1.47 -23.80
N ARG A 542 13.08 1.02 -23.28
CA ARG A 542 14.23 0.58 -24.07
C ARG A 542 14.23 -0.93 -24.21
N GLY A 543 14.03 -1.41 -25.44
CA GLY A 543 13.95 -2.83 -25.74
C GLY A 543 12.54 -3.26 -26.13
N VAL A 544 12.08 -4.41 -25.65
CA VAL A 544 10.79 -4.98 -26.07
C VAL A 544 9.63 -4.33 -25.33
N ASP A 545 8.81 -3.57 -26.07
CA ASP A 545 7.54 -3.01 -25.61
C ASP A 545 6.37 -3.74 -26.29
N SER A 546 6.02 -4.92 -25.77
CA SER A 546 4.92 -5.72 -26.32
C SER A 546 4.26 -6.59 -25.26
N PRO A 547 2.97 -6.94 -25.39
CA PRO A 547 2.31 -7.82 -24.43
C PRO A 547 3.00 -9.19 -24.26
N ILE A 548 2.94 -9.75 -23.05
CA ILE A 548 3.32 -11.14 -22.78
C ILE A 548 2.17 -12.04 -23.26
N GLN A 549 2.49 -12.94 -24.19
CA GLN A 549 1.52 -13.90 -24.71
C GLN A 549 1.15 -14.94 -23.65
N ASN A 550 -0.09 -15.41 -23.70
CA ASN A 550 -0.62 -16.48 -22.83
C ASN A 550 -0.67 -16.17 -21.33
N TRP A 551 -0.52 -14.90 -20.93
CA TRP A 551 -0.70 -14.50 -19.53
C TRP A 551 -2.13 -14.75 -19.05
N ARG A 552 -2.28 -15.55 -17.99
CA ARG A 552 -3.58 -15.80 -17.34
C ARG A 552 -3.75 -14.84 -16.18
N GLY A 553 -4.31 -13.67 -16.44
CA GLY A 553 -4.66 -12.71 -15.37
C GLY A 553 -5.65 -13.29 -14.34
N PRO A 554 -5.72 -12.73 -13.12
CA PRO A 554 -6.67 -13.16 -12.10
C PRO A 554 -8.13 -13.02 -12.56
N TYR A 555 -8.41 -12.04 -13.44
CA TYR A 555 -9.72 -11.77 -14.02
C TYR A 555 -9.93 -12.35 -15.43
N HIS A 556 -9.14 -13.36 -15.84
CA HIS A 556 -9.19 -13.86 -17.23
C HIS A 556 -10.54 -14.49 -17.65
N ASN A 557 -11.41 -14.86 -16.71
CA ASN A 557 -12.78 -15.32 -16.98
C ASN A 557 -13.73 -15.06 -15.79
N GLU A 558 -15.04 -15.11 -16.01
CA GLU A 558 -16.05 -14.74 -14.99
C GLU A 558 -15.92 -15.51 -13.68
N LEU A 559 -15.67 -16.83 -13.76
CA LEU A 559 -15.49 -17.69 -12.59
C LEU A 559 -14.29 -17.24 -11.76
N ARG A 560 -13.14 -16.96 -12.40
CA ARG A 560 -11.95 -16.48 -11.68
C ARG A 560 -12.09 -15.04 -11.24
N SER A 561 -12.90 -14.22 -11.90
CA SER A 561 -13.24 -12.89 -11.40
C SER A 561 -14.04 -12.96 -10.12
N LEU A 562 -15.08 -13.80 -10.06
CA LEU A 562 -15.86 -14.04 -8.84
C LEU A 562 -14.96 -14.60 -7.73
N LEU A 563 -14.09 -15.57 -8.03
CA LEU A 563 -13.17 -16.14 -7.05
C LEU A 563 -12.12 -15.14 -6.56
N SER A 564 -11.56 -14.28 -7.44
CA SER A 564 -10.63 -13.20 -7.06
C SER A 564 -11.29 -12.20 -6.11
N ILE A 565 -12.52 -11.82 -6.43
CA ILE A 565 -13.33 -10.88 -5.67
C ILE A 565 -13.73 -11.44 -4.29
N MET A 566 -13.94 -12.76 -4.19
CA MET A 566 -14.24 -13.46 -2.94
C MET A 566 -12.97 -13.86 -2.15
N ALA A 567 -11.82 -13.98 -2.82
CA ALA A 567 -10.59 -14.46 -2.20
C ALA A 567 -10.15 -13.58 -1.04
N TYR A 568 -10.21 -12.25 -1.16
CA TYR A 568 -9.78 -11.35 -0.07
C TYR A 568 -10.72 -11.39 1.15
N PRO A 569 -12.05 -11.25 1.03
CA PRO A 569 -12.97 -11.45 2.15
C PRO A 569 -12.84 -12.82 2.83
N ILE A 570 -12.71 -13.91 2.05
CA ILE A 570 -12.54 -15.25 2.60
C ILE A 570 -11.18 -15.38 3.29
N TYR A 571 -10.11 -14.83 2.69
CA TYR A 571 -8.77 -14.84 3.27
C TYR A 571 -8.72 -14.06 4.60
N VAL A 572 -9.26 -12.84 4.63
CA VAL A 572 -9.23 -11.94 5.79
C VAL A 572 -10.22 -12.36 6.88
N MET A 573 -11.44 -12.79 6.53
CA MET A 573 -12.53 -13.00 7.50
C MET A 573 -12.89 -14.47 7.72
N GLY A 574 -12.72 -15.33 6.72
CA GLY A 574 -13.26 -16.71 6.74
C GLY A 574 -12.22 -17.82 6.89
N SER A 575 -10.92 -17.54 6.72
CA SER A 575 -9.89 -18.57 6.57
C SER A 575 -9.07 -18.87 7.82
N GLY A 576 -9.41 -18.27 8.97
CA GLY A 576 -8.61 -18.38 10.18
C GLY A 576 -7.20 -17.81 9.97
N ARG A 577 -7.11 -16.55 9.54
CA ARG A 577 -5.84 -15.84 9.25
C ARG A 577 -4.97 -16.47 8.15
N GLY A 578 -5.60 -16.92 7.07
CA GLY A 578 -4.92 -17.53 5.91
C GLY A 578 -4.72 -19.04 6.02
N SER A 579 -5.16 -19.67 7.12
CA SER A 579 -4.93 -21.09 7.37
C SER A 579 -5.51 -22.01 6.29
N LEU A 580 -6.55 -21.63 5.55
CA LEU A 580 -7.10 -22.44 4.46
C LEU A 580 -6.29 -22.34 3.16
N PHE A 581 -5.46 -21.31 3.02
CA PHE A 581 -4.72 -20.98 1.80
C PHE A 581 -3.23 -21.22 1.99
N VAL A 582 -2.85 -22.46 2.29
CA VAL A 582 -1.44 -22.87 2.35
C VAL A 582 -1.14 -23.86 1.22
N PRO A 583 -0.01 -23.74 0.52
CA PRO A 583 0.36 -24.67 -0.54
C PRO A 583 0.63 -26.06 0.03
N GLU A 584 0.82 -27.04 -0.86
CA GLU A 584 1.31 -28.37 -0.49
C GLU A 584 2.81 -28.29 -0.11
N MET A 585 3.05 -27.79 1.10
CA MET A 585 4.36 -27.60 1.72
C MET A 585 5.14 -28.92 1.82
N ASP A 586 6.46 -28.87 1.61
CA ASP A 586 7.38 -29.95 1.95
C ASP A 586 7.42 -30.13 3.48
N LEU A 587 6.68 -31.11 3.99
CA LEU A 587 6.52 -31.33 5.42
C LEU A 587 7.74 -31.95 6.10
N ASP A 588 8.68 -32.52 5.32
CA ASP A 588 9.92 -33.07 5.86
C ASP A 588 10.87 -31.93 6.23
N ALA A 589 10.93 -30.89 5.38
CA ALA A 589 11.68 -29.67 5.66
C ALA A 589 10.93 -28.69 6.57
N PHE A 590 9.62 -28.55 6.39
CA PHE A 590 8.78 -27.56 7.09
C PHE A 590 7.59 -28.24 7.81
N PRO A 591 7.82 -28.89 8.96
CA PRO A 591 6.77 -29.62 9.66
C PRO A 591 5.73 -28.66 10.25
N LEU A 592 4.50 -29.15 10.45
CA LEU A 592 3.43 -28.35 11.04
C LEU A 592 3.75 -27.95 12.50
N ARG A 593 3.40 -26.73 12.89
CA ARG A 593 3.48 -26.28 14.29
C ARG A 593 2.46 -26.93 15.20
N SER A 594 1.28 -27.24 14.67
CA SER A 594 0.18 -27.87 15.40
C SER A 594 -0.45 -28.97 14.55
N ARG A 595 -0.86 -30.07 15.20
CA ARG A 595 -1.61 -31.13 14.51
C ARG A 595 -2.90 -30.56 13.92
N GLU A 596 -3.10 -30.78 12.63
CA GLU A 596 -4.33 -30.42 11.94
C GLU A 596 -5.45 -31.40 12.30
N GLY A 597 -6.64 -30.89 12.62
CA GLY A 597 -7.85 -31.70 12.66
C GLY A 597 -8.22 -32.21 11.26
N TRP A 598 -8.90 -33.36 11.20
CA TRP A 598 -9.40 -33.98 9.95
C TRP A 598 -10.11 -32.97 9.03
N LEU A 599 -10.99 -32.13 9.61
CA LEU A 599 -11.83 -31.23 8.84
C LEU A 599 -10.96 -30.22 8.09
N LEU A 600 -10.04 -29.57 8.80
CA LEU A 600 -9.11 -28.60 8.25
C LEU A 600 -8.23 -29.21 7.16
N LYS A 601 -7.72 -30.42 7.38
CA LYS A 601 -6.90 -31.14 6.39
C LYS A 601 -7.66 -31.41 5.10
N THR A 602 -8.92 -31.83 5.22
CA THR A 602 -9.79 -32.13 4.07
C THR A 602 -10.15 -30.86 3.31
N THR A 603 -10.49 -29.78 4.03
CA THR A 603 -10.76 -28.47 3.42
C THR A 603 -9.53 -27.89 2.73
N ARG A 604 -8.33 -27.95 3.36
CA ARG A 604 -7.06 -27.52 2.74
C ARG A 604 -6.79 -28.26 1.43
N ARG A 605 -6.99 -29.58 1.40
CA ARG A 605 -6.83 -30.38 0.16
C ARG A 605 -7.79 -29.94 -0.93
N ALA A 606 -9.07 -29.71 -0.61
CA ALA A 606 -10.04 -29.22 -1.57
C ALA A 606 -9.69 -27.82 -2.11
N VAL A 607 -9.26 -26.91 -1.24
CA VAL A 607 -8.83 -25.54 -1.62
C VAL A 607 -7.58 -25.59 -2.50
N ARG A 608 -6.56 -26.38 -2.14
CA ARG A 608 -5.35 -26.54 -2.97
C ARG A 608 -5.67 -27.08 -4.35
N TRP A 609 -6.54 -28.08 -4.44
CA TRP A 609 -7.01 -28.63 -5.72
C TRP A 609 -7.74 -27.57 -6.55
N LEU A 610 -8.65 -26.81 -5.94
CA LEU A 610 -9.42 -25.77 -6.62
C LEU A 610 -8.54 -24.62 -7.12
N LEU A 611 -7.51 -24.27 -6.35
CA LEU A 611 -6.59 -23.16 -6.65
C LEU A 611 -5.36 -23.57 -7.47
N GLY A 612 -5.14 -24.88 -7.67
CA GLY A 612 -3.98 -25.39 -8.39
C GLY A 612 -2.65 -25.32 -7.62
N LEU A 613 -2.70 -25.30 -6.28
CA LEU A 613 -1.54 -25.21 -5.37
C LEU A 613 -0.97 -26.59 -4.97
N ASN A 614 -1.21 -27.61 -5.78
CA ASN A 614 -0.59 -28.92 -5.61
C ASN A 614 0.81 -28.90 -6.23
N VAL A 615 1.73 -29.68 -5.66
CA VAL A 615 3.08 -29.80 -6.22
C VAL A 615 3.00 -30.28 -7.68
N PRO A 616 3.77 -29.70 -8.61
CA PRO A 616 3.80 -30.20 -9.98
C PRO A 616 4.21 -31.69 -10.00
N ASN A 617 3.40 -32.53 -10.65
CA ASN A 617 3.81 -33.90 -10.96
C ASN A 617 4.96 -33.81 -11.97
N GLN A 618 6.19 -34.09 -11.52
CA GLN A 618 7.29 -34.36 -12.42
C GLN A 618 7.00 -35.70 -13.10
N SER A 619 6.59 -35.67 -14.38
CA SER A 619 7.00 -36.75 -15.27
C SER A 619 8.50 -36.57 -15.44
N LEU A 620 9.27 -37.53 -14.90
CA LEU A 620 10.69 -37.71 -15.20
C LEU A 620 10.93 -37.72 -16.72
#